data_AF-A0A971ADD4-F1
#
_entry.id   AF-A0A971ADD4-F1
#
_cell.length_a   1.000
_cell.length_b   1.000
_cell.length_c   1.000
_cell.angle_alpha   90.00
_cell.angle_beta   90.00
_cell.angle_gamma   90.00
#
_symmetry.space_group_name_H-M   'P 1'
#
loop_
_entity.id
_entity.type
_entity.pdbx_description
1 polymer ?
#
loop_
_entity_poly.entity_id
_entity_poly.type
_entity_poly.pdbx_seq_one_letter_code
_entity_poly.pdbx_strand_id
1 'polypeptide(L)' 'QGKATKADLQLLQRLSNLLPKTSFCGLGQAAATALSTCLKNLRSEFEAHLTGNCPAGVCFTKQESGEQ' A
#
# COMPACT_ATOMS: atom_id res chain seq x y z
N GLN A 1 9.16 -1.67 7.17
CA GLN A 1 9.99 -0.53 6.74
C GLN A 1 9.06 0.55 6.18
N GLY A 2 9.12 1.79 6.64
CA GLY A 2 8.27 2.91 6.18
C GLY A 2 8.88 3.70 5.03
N LYS A 3 9.19 3.04 3.91
CA LYS A 3 9.88 3.63 2.75
C LYS A 3 8.94 4.00 1.59
N ALA A 4 7.66 3.71 1.75
CA ALA A 4 6.68 3.93 0.69
C ALA A 4 6.52 5.43 0.40
N THR A 5 6.30 5.74 -0.85
CA THR A 5 6.09 7.10 -1.37
C THR A 5 4.70 7.22 -1.98
N LYS A 6 4.30 8.44 -2.29
CA LYS A 6 3.04 8.69 -3.01
C LYS A 6 3.00 7.99 -4.38
N ALA A 7 4.15 7.79 -5.02
CA ALA A 7 4.24 7.07 -6.28
C ALA A 7 3.86 5.58 -6.13
N ASP A 8 4.23 4.94 -5.02
CA ASP A 8 3.86 3.55 -4.73
C ASP A 8 2.34 3.41 -4.57
N LEU A 9 1.70 4.37 -3.89
CA LEU A 9 0.24 4.38 -3.75
C LEU A 9 -0.46 4.54 -5.10
N GLN A 10 0.06 5.39 -5.99
CA GLN A 10 -0.45 5.54 -7.35
C GLN A 10 -0.23 4.26 -8.19
N LEU A 11 0.91 3.59 -8.02
CA LEU A 11 1.20 2.32 -8.68
C LEU A 11 0.21 1.24 -8.22
N LEU A 12 -0.05 1.12 -6.92
CA LEU A 12 -1.06 0.18 -6.39
C LEU A 12 -2.45 0.43 -6.99
N GLN A 13 -2.85 1.70 -7.11
CA GLN A 13 -4.12 2.07 -7.73
C GLN A 13 -4.16 1.79 -9.24
N ARG A 14 -3.04 1.90 -9.94
CA ARG A 14 -2.94 1.49 -11.34
C ARG A 14 -3.05 -0.04 -11.47
N LEU A 15 -2.37 -0.79 -10.61
CA LEU A 15 -2.38 -2.24 -10.62
C LEU A 15 -3.77 -2.80 -10.29
N SER A 16 -4.48 -2.23 -9.32
CA SER A 16 -5.85 -2.67 -8.99
C SER A 16 -6.81 -2.52 -10.18
N ASN A 17 -6.57 -1.54 -11.06
CA ASN A 17 -7.36 -1.32 -12.27
C ASN A 17 -6.89 -2.16 -13.48
N LEU A 18 -5.62 -2.55 -13.53
CA LEU A 18 -5.03 -3.28 -14.65
C LEU A 18 -5.15 -4.80 -14.49
N LEU A 19 -4.86 -5.32 -13.30
CA LEU A 19 -4.93 -6.75 -12.97
C LEU A 19 -6.25 -7.43 -13.39
N PRO A 20 -7.45 -6.86 -13.18
CA PRO A 20 -8.67 -7.52 -13.59
C PRO A 20 -8.85 -7.59 -15.11
N LYS A 21 -8.16 -6.71 -15.86
CA LYS A 21 -8.21 -6.65 -17.32
C LYS A 21 -7.18 -7.54 -17.99
N THR A 22 -6.07 -7.84 -17.32
CA THR A 22 -4.91 -8.54 -17.91
C THR A 22 -4.72 -9.95 -17.37
N SER A 23 -5.31 -10.29 -16.22
CA SER A 23 -5.12 -11.60 -15.59
C SER A 23 -6.21 -12.58 -16.02
N PHE A 24 -5.81 -13.69 -16.63
CA PHE A 24 -6.74 -14.75 -17.03
C PHE A 24 -7.01 -15.78 -15.93
N CYS A 25 -6.13 -15.89 -14.92
CA CYS A 25 -6.32 -16.79 -13.78
C CYS A 25 -7.08 -16.11 -12.63
N GLY A 26 -7.82 -16.92 -11.87
CA GLY A 26 -8.59 -16.42 -10.72
C GLY A 26 -7.74 -15.78 -9.62
N LEU A 27 -6.46 -16.18 -9.50
CA LEU A 27 -5.54 -15.60 -8.52
C LEU A 27 -5.26 -14.11 -8.80
N GLY A 28 -5.05 -13.74 -10.07
CA GLY A 28 -4.82 -12.34 -10.45
C GLY A 28 -6.07 -11.47 -10.25
N GLN A 29 -7.25 -12.05 -10.47
CA GLN A 29 -8.53 -11.39 -10.16
C GLN A 29 -8.73 -11.18 -8.65
N ALA A 30 -8.41 -12.18 -7.83
CA ALA A 30 -8.48 -12.07 -6.38
C ALA A 30 -7.52 -10.99 -5.83
N ALA A 31 -6.29 -10.92 -6.38
CA ALA A 31 -5.34 -9.87 -6.04
C ALA A 31 -5.87 -8.46 -6.35
N ALA A 32 -6.54 -8.27 -7.50
CA ALA A 32 -7.17 -7.01 -7.86
C ALA A 32 -8.25 -6.59 -6.84
N THR A 33 -9.11 -7.54 -6.46
CA THR A 33 -10.17 -7.31 -5.48
C THR A 33 -9.62 -6.95 -4.10
N ALA A 34 -8.57 -7.65 -3.66
CA ALA A 34 -7.89 -7.35 -2.40
C ALA A 34 -7.30 -5.93 -2.40
N LEU A 35 -6.58 -5.55 -3.46
CA LEU A 35 -6.00 -4.21 -3.59
C LEU A 35 -7.07 -3.12 -3.62
N SER A 36 -8.10 -3.28 -4.46
CA SER A 36 -9.18 -2.29 -4.60
C SER A 36 -9.92 -2.07 -3.28
N THR A 37 -10.25 -3.15 -2.58
CA THR A 37 -10.95 -3.08 -1.29
C THR A 37 -10.09 -2.43 -0.21
N CYS A 38 -8.81 -2.81 -0.11
CA CYS A 38 -7.87 -2.19 0.82
C CYS A 38 -7.70 -0.70 0.54
N LEU A 39 -7.47 -0.30 -0.72
CA LEU A 39 -7.29 1.11 -1.10
C LEU A 39 -8.54 1.95 -0.83
N LYS A 40 -9.74 1.36 -0.93
CA LYS A 40 -11.00 2.04 -0.64
C LYS A 40 -11.25 2.19 0.85
N ASN A 41 -11.12 1.10 1.61
CA ASN A 41 -11.53 1.05 3.01
C ASN A 41 -10.44 1.52 3.98
N LEU A 42 -9.17 1.41 3.59
CA LEU A 42 -8.02 1.72 4.44
C LEU A 42 -7.22 2.91 3.90
N ARG A 43 -7.81 3.77 3.08
CA ARG A 43 -7.09 4.87 2.42
C ARG A 43 -6.37 5.78 3.42
N SER A 44 -7.06 6.16 4.49
CA SER A 44 -6.51 7.02 5.53
C SER A 44 -5.32 6.38 6.24
N GLU A 45 -5.30 5.05 6.35
CA GLU A 45 -4.18 4.31 6.94
C GLU A 45 -2.94 4.40 6.04
N PHE A 46 -3.10 4.21 4.73
CA PHE A 46 -2.00 4.39 3.78
C PHE A 46 -1.46 5.82 3.83
N GLU A 47 -2.34 6.82 3.86
CA GLU A 47 -1.94 8.23 3.89
C GLU A 47 -1.22 8.61 5.19
N ALA A 48 -1.66 8.10 6.35
CA ALA A 48 -0.96 8.28 7.62
C ALA A 48 0.44 7.63 7.59
N HIS A 49 0.56 6.42 7.05
CA HIS A 49 1.85 5.74 6.98
C HIS A 49 2.81 6.41 5.99
N LEU A 50 2.30 7.02 4.91
CA LEU A 50 3.09 7.83 3.97
C LEU A 50 3.65 9.11 4.61
N THR A 51 2.98 9.67 5.62
CA THR A 51 3.52 10.80 6.40
C THR A 51 4.41 10.35 7.56
N GLY A 52 4.64 9.05 7.69
CA GLY A 52 5.46 8.45 8.76
C GLY A 52 4.72 8.27 10.08
N ASN A 53 3.39 8.41 10.10
CA ASN A 53 2.56 8.29 11.29
C ASN A 53 1.76 6.97 11.29
N CYS A 54 1.91 6.16 12.34
CA CYS A 54 1.09 4.96 12.53
C CYS A 54 0.01 5.24 13.58
N PRO A 55 -1.29 5.33 13.21
CA PRO A 55 -2.36 5.63 14.16
C PRO A 55 -2.50 4.59 15.28
N ALA A 56 -2.22 3.33 14.96
CA ALA A 56 -2.26 2.23 15.93
C ALA A 56 -1.00 2.13 16.81
N GLY A 57 0.06 2.87 16.49
CA GLY A 57 1.33 2.85 17.26
C GLY A 57 2.09 1.52 17.21
N VAL A 58 1.66 0.56 16.38
CA VAL A 58 2.25 -0.79 16.31
C VAL A 58 3.37 -0.90 15.29
N CYS A 59 3.46 0.03 14.33
CA CYS A 59 4.59 0.05 13.42
C CYS A 59 5.84 0.49 14.17
N PHE A 60 6.91 -0.31 14.04
CA PHE A 60 8.23 0.03 14.55
C PHE A 60 8.66 1.40 13.98
N THR A 61 8.48 2.44 14.78
CA THR A 61 8.91 3.80 14.45
C THR A 61 10.37 3.93 14.84
N LYS A 62 11.18 4.31 13.84
CA LYS A 62 12.61 4.66 13.86
C LYS A 62 13.23 4.80 15.27
N GLN A 63 13.99 3.81 15.71
CA GLN A 63 15.14 3.99 16.60
C GLN A 63 16.41 3.80 15.75
N GLU A 64 17.35 4.76 15.86
CA GLU A 64 18.78 4.72 15.49
C GLU A 64 19.11 4.86 13.98
N SER A 65 19.72 5.94 13.44
CA SER A 65 21.02 6.63 13.62
C SER A 65 22.18 5.99 12.83
N GLY A 66 22.87 6.79 12.00
CA GLY A 66 24.20 6.48 11.47
C GLY A 66 24.27 6.06 9.99
N GLU A 67 25.23 6.69 9.30
CA GLU A 67 25.79 6.41 7.96
C GLU A 67 25.36 5.15 7.18
N GLN A 68 24.99 5.35 5.90
CA GLN A 68 25.87 5.13 4.73
C GLN A 68 25.14 5.51 3.44
#